data_AF-A0A3B6FSY6-F1
#
_entry.id   AF-A0A3B6FSY6-F1
#
_cell.length_a   1.000
_cell.length_b   1.000
_cell.length_c   1.000
_cell.angle_alpha   90.00
_cell.angle_beta   90.00
_cell.angle_gamma   90.00
#
_symmetry.space_group_name_H-M   'P 1'
#
loop_
_entity.id
_entity.type
_entity.pdbx_description
1 polymer ?
#
loop_
_entity_poly.entity_id
_entity_poly.type
_entity_poly.pdbx_seq_one_letter_code
_entity_poly.pdbx_strand_id
1 'polypeptide(L)'
;MSPLESYRIIDCRHGLVLFLAHRMMRRLVLWDPVAREQRRLFFPPELDNAQMFFFNGAVRRPARRQGWHFQVALIARDALCTRVSVWLYSSETAVWGNINSLQLQSIQSMPQPSTLVGNSFCWLFTVDHGCVILEFDLDRQSLAVTELPPHIDMEIDFHKLWIMPSQGGGLGFIHLSQHFHAQLWKRVPDSDGLAVWVPDRAVEFGELRSSCKGDFLTLVGFDEESNAILVLTASGVFMVYLQSTEFKKLSDPMSFCHHYPFACFYPAASEA
;
A
#
# COMPACT_ATOMS: atom_id res chain seq x y z
N MET A 1 35.37 4.19 4.21
CA MET A 1 33.93 4.50 4.11
C MET A 1 33.22 3.20 3.77
N SER A 2 32.43 2.64 4.70
CA SER A 2 31.59 1.48 4.40
C SER A 2 30.55 1.86 3.34
N PRO A 3 30.28 1.04 2.32
CA PRO A 3 29.20 1.33 1.38
C PRO A 3 27.91 1.42 2.18
N LEU A 4 27.23 2.57 2.06
CA LEU A 4 25.95 2.85 2.70
C LEU A 4 24.98 1.72 2.36
N GLU A 5 24.55 0.96 3.36
CA GLU A 5 23.47 0.01 3.21
C GLU A 5 22.23 0.78 2.77
N SER A 6 21.77 0.57 1.53
CA SER A 6 20.50 1.16 1.10
C SER A 6 19.36 0.25 1.56
N TYR A 7 18.57 0.77 2.49
CA TYR A 7 17.33 0.16 2.94
C TYR A 7 16.16 0.83 2.22
N ARG A 8 15.28 0.01 1.63
CA ARG A 8 13.99 0.46 1.12
C ARG A 8 12.88 -0.08 2.01
N ILE A 9 12.03 0.80 2.54
CA ILE A 9 10.78 0.37 3.18
C ILE A 9 9.88 -0.18 2.08
N ILE A 10 9.36 -1.39 2.29
CA ILE A 10 8.35 -2.00 1.40
C ILE A 10 6.97 -1.63 1.92
N ASP A 11 6.74 -1.84 3.21
CA ASP A 11 5.43 -1.71 3.84
C ASP A 11 5.55 -1.46 5.34
N CYS A 12 4.53 -0.84 5.93
CA CYS A 12 4.47 -0.50 7.35
C CYS A 12 3.01 -0.62 7.81
N ARG A 13 2.73 -1.60 8.68
CA ARG A 13 1.37 -1.89 9.12
C ARG A 13 1.35 -2.63 10.45
N HIS A 14 0.37 -2.33 11.30
CA HIS A 14 0.14 -3.00 12.60
C HIS A 14 1.40 -3.01 13.50
N GLY A 15 2.12 -1.88 13.56
CA GLY A 15 3.33 -1.75 14.36
C GLY A 15 4.53 -2.54 13.84
N LEU A 16 4.51 -3.00 12.58
CA LEU A 16 5.62 -3.68 11.92
C LEU A 16 6.11 -2.88 10.72
N VAL A 17 7.41 -2.94 10.46
CA VAL A 17 8.04 -2.34 9.29
C VAL A 17 8.79 -3.41 8.51
N LEU A 18 8.50 -3.53 7.22
CA LEU A 18 9.13 -4.47 6.30
C LEU A 18 10.15 -3.73 5.43
N PHE A 19 11.40 -4.15 5.46
CA PHE A 19 12.50 -3.56 4.70
C PHE A 19 13.10 -4.54 3.71
N LEU A 20 13.51 -3.99 2.56
CA LEU A 20 14.46 -4.61 1.67
C LEU A 20 15.83 -3.99 1.87
N ALA A 21 16.79 -4.79 2.31
CA ALA A 21 18.19 -4.38 2.38
C ALA A 21 18.91 -4.78 1.09
N HIS A 22 19.48 -3.79 0.40
CA HIS A 22 20.32 -4.00 -0.78
C HIS A 22 21.80 -4.05 -0.35
N ARG A 23 22.31 -5.25 -0.06
CA ARG A 23 23.76 -5.53 -0.04
C ARG A 23 24.13 -6.37 -1.27
N MET A 24 25.28 -7.07 -1.23
CA MET A 24 25.65 -8.07 -2.25
C MET A 24 24.57 -9.15 -2.48
N MET A 25 23.65 -9.35 -1.52
CA MET A 25 22.46 -10.17 -1.65
C MET A 25 21.26 -9.41 -1.08
N ARG A 26 20.10 -9.51 -1.76
CA ARG A 26 18.83 -8.94 -1.28
C ARG A 26 18.42 -9.64 0.01
N ARG A 27 18.04 -8.89 1.05
CA ARG A 27 17.55 -9.46 2.31
C ARG A 27 16.26 -8.80 2.73
N LEU A 28 15.27 -9.61 3.07
CA LEU A 28 14.01 -9.14 3.63
C LEU A 28 14.13 -9.11 5.16
N VAL A 29 13.87 -7.96 5.76
CA VAL A 29 13.95 -7.76 7.21
C VAL A 29 12.63 -7.22 7.71
N LEU A 30 12.04 -7.92 8.67
CA LEU A 30 10.90 -7.46 9.42
C LEU A 30 11.38 -6.88 10.75
N TRP A 31 10.91 -5.68 11.08
CA TRP A 31 11.24 -5.00 12.32
C TRP A 31 9.99 -4.67 13.11
N ASP A 32 10.03 -4.95 14.41
CA ASP A 32 9.11 -4.42 15.42
C ASP A 32 9.84 -3.30 16.17
N PRO A 33 9.52 -2.02 15.90
CA PRO A 33 10.19 -0.91 16.57
C PRO A 33 9.91 -0.85 18.07
N VAL A 34 8.74 -1.34 18.52
CA VAL A 34 8.30 -1.26 19.92
C VAL A 34 9.01 -2.34 20.74
N ALA A 35 9.00 -3.59 20.26
CA ALA A 35 9.74 -4.69 20.90
C ALA A 35 11.26 -4.59 20.67
N ARG A 36 11.70 -3.73 19.74
CA ARG A 36 13.10 -3.60 19.27
C ARG A 36 13.64 -4.92 18.71
N GLU A 37 12.77 -5.75 18.15
CA GLU A 37 13.10 -7.06 17.60
C GLU A 37 13.13 -7.02 16.08
N GLN A 38 14.11 -7.70 15.48
CA GLN A 38 14.22 -7.87 14.03
C GLN A 38 14.23 -9.34 13.66
N ARG A 39 13.54 -9.69 12.57
CA ARG A 39 13.62 -11.01 11.96
C ARG A 39 14.00 -10.91 10.50
N ARG A 40 14.93 -11.78 10.10
CA ARG A 40 15.32 -11.96 8.72
C ARG A 40 14.42 -13.01 8.09
N LEU A 41 13.90 -12.70 6.92
CA LEU A 41 13.10 -13.61 6.12
C LEU A 41 13.92 -14.00 4.89
N PHE A 42 13.92 -15.29 4.60
CA PHE A 42 14.48 -15.80 3.35
C PHE A 42 13.48 -15.56 2.23
N PHE A 43 13.96 -15.35 1.01
CA PHE A 43 13.08 -15.30 -0.14
C PHE A 43 12.58 -16.72 -0.49
N PRO A 44 11.38 -16.83 -1.09
CA PRO A 44 10.99 -18.04 -1.81
C PRO A 44 12.07 -18.46 -2.82
N PRO A 45 12.40 -19.76 -2.94
CA PRO A 45 13.43 -20.24 -3.87
C PRO A 45 13.22 -19.80 -5.33
N GLU A 46 11.97 -19.64 -5.75
CA GLU A 46 11.60 -19.19 -7.10
C GLU A 46 12.08 -17.75 -7.40
N LEU A 47 12.18 -16.91 -6.36
CA LEU A 47 12.70 -15.54 -6.48
C LEU A 47 14.23 -15.48 -6.47
N ASP A 48 14.88 -16.46 -5.85
CA ASP A 48 16.34 -16.55 -5.82
C ASP A 48 16.92 -17.02 -7.17
N ASN A 49 16.14 -17.77 -7.96
CA ASN A 49 16.57 -18.31 -9.27
C ASN A 49 16.45 -17.31 -10.43
N ALA A 50 16.21 -16.02 -10.16
CA ALA A 50 16.13 -14.92 -11.13
C ALA A 50 15.07 -15.07 -12.25
N GLN A 51 14.14 -16.04 -12.15
CA GLN A 51 13.02 -16.19 -13.09
C GLN A 51 11.91 -15.16 -12.85
N MET A 52 11.83 -14.64 -11.61
CA MET A 52 10.83 -13.69 -11.18
C MET A 52 11.49 -12.49 -10.49
N PHE A 53 10.91 -11.32 -10.69
CA PHE A 53 11.36 -10.05 -10.16
C PHE A 53 10.42 -9.58 -9.06
N PHE A 54 10.87 -9.74 -7.81
CA PHE A 54 10.26 -9.10 -6.65
C PHE A 54 10.28 -7.57 -6.81
N PHE A 55 9.16 -6.90 -6.56
CA PHE A 55 9.09 -5.44 -6.62
C PHE A 55 8.35 -4.79 -5.44
N ASN A 56 7.45 -5.52 -4.76
CA ASN A 56 6.65 -5.00 -3.65
C ASN A 56 6.22 -6.12 -2.70
N GLY A 57 5.63 -5.77 -1.56
CA GLY A 57 5.13 -6.72 -0.58
C GLY A 57 4.20 -6.04 0.42
N ALA A 58 3.71 -6.83 1.37
CA ALA A 58 2.85 -6.35 2.44
C ALA A 58 3.09 -7.14 3.72
N VAL A 59 2.91 -6.50 4.86
CA VAL A 59 2.96 -7.11 6.18
C VAL A 59 1.65 -6.89 6.93
N ARG A 60 1.30 -7.84 7.79
CA ARG A 60 0.28 -7.61 8.81
C ARG A 60 0.55 -8.42 10.06
N ARG A 61 0.01 -7.94 11.18
CA ARG A 61 -0.30 -8.78 12.35
C ARG A 61 -1.75 -9.27 12.28
N PRO A 62 -2.01 -10.59 12.29
CA PRO A 62 -3.35 -11.11 12.45
C PRO A 62 -3.93 -10.75 13.83
N ALA A 63 -5.12 -10.16 13.86
CA ALA A 63 -5.83 -9.85 15.10
C ALA A 63 -6.36 -11.14 15.71
N ARG A 64 -5.61 -11.77 16.64
CA ARG A 64 -6.10 -12.79 17.62
C ARG A 64 -5.05 -13.52 18.45
N ARG A 65 -3.76 -13.18 18.36
CA ARG A 65 -2.73 -13.97 19.07
C ARG A 65 -1.78 -13.09 19.86
N GLN A 66 -1.65 -13.39 21.15
CA GLN A 66 -0.58 -12.85 21.98
C GLN A 66 0.76 -13.34 21.42
N GLY A 67 1.75 -12.45 21.34
CA GLY A 67 3.09 -12.78 20.87
C GLY A 67 3.44 -12.25 19.47
N TRP A 68 4.57 -12.71 18.95
CA TRP A 68 5.22 -12.18 17.75
C TRP A 68 4.70 -12.85 16.47
N HIS A 69 3.39 -12.81 16.26
CA HIS A 69 2.71 -13.37 15.10
C HIS A 69 2.53 -12.33 13.99
N PHE A 70 3.00 -12.68 12.80
CA PHE A 70 2.90 -11.86 11.60
C PHE A 70 2.75 -12.73 10.35
N GLN A 71 2.27 -12.10 9.28
CA GLN A 71 2.26 -12.62 7.93
C GLN A 71 2.91 -11.61 6.99
N VAL A 72 3.60 -12.10 5.96
CA VAL A 72 4.20 -11.28 4.92
C VAL A 72 3.79 -11.81 3.55
N ALA A 73 3.22 -10.96 2.72
CA ALA A 73 3.01 -11.25 1.31
C ALA A 73 4.15 -10.63 0.49
N LEU A 74 4.72 -11.39 -0.43
CA LEU A 74 5.63 -10.85 -1.45
C LEU A 74 5.00 -10.97 -2.80
N ILE A 75 5.17 -9.93 -3.61
CA ILE A 75 4.67 -9.90 -4.97
C ILE A 75 5.83 -9.73 -5.96
N ALA A 76 5.77 -10.53 -7.01
CA ALA A 76 6.74 -10.53 -8.08
C ALA A 76 6.06 -10.71 -9.43
N ARG A 77 6.81 -10.41 -10.49
CA ARG A 77 6.40 -10.66 -11.87
C ARG A 77 7.45 -11.47 -12.60
N ASP A 78 7.06 -12.16 -13.65
CA ASP A 78 8.01 -12.81 -14.56
C ASP A 78 8.79 -11.80 -15.42
N ALA A 79 9.85 -12.27 -16.08
CA ALA A 79 10.67 -11.43 -16.97
C ALA A 79 9.90 -10.88 -18.17
N LEU A 80 8.90 -11.62 -18.65
CA LEU A 80 8.08 -11.25 -19.79
C LEU A 80 6.97 -10.27 -19.42
N CYS A 81 6.79 -9.96 -18.14
CA CYS A 81 5.73 -9.07 -17.65
C CYS A 81 4.33 -9.59 -18.03
N THR A 82 4.17 -10.92 -18.06
CA THR A 82 2.92 -11.61 -18.42
C THR A 82 2.26 -12.33 -17.24
N ARG A 83 2.96 -12.45 -16.12
CA ARG A 83 2.47 -13.15 -14.92
C ARG A 83 2.84 -12.39 -13.67
N VAL A 84 1.86 -12.24 -12.78
CA VAL A 84 2.07 -11.81 -11.40
C VAL A 84 1.94 -12.99 -10.46
N SER A 85 2.80 -13.04 -9.44
CA SER A 85 2.85 -14.13 -8.47
C SER A 85 2.98 -13.58 -7.05
N VAL A 86 2.25 -14.19 -6.12
CA VAL A 86 2.25 -13.83 -4.70
C VAL A 86 2.54 -15.05 -3.84
N TRP A 87 3.43 -14.88 -2.86
CA TRP A 87 3.71 -15.84 -1.80
C TRP A 87 3.29 -15.25 -0.48
N LEU A 88 2.71 -16.08 0.40
CA LEU A 88 2.35 -15.70 1.75
C LEU A 88 3.21 -16.46 2.76
N TYR A 89 4.01 -15.74 3.53
CA TYR A 89 4.71 -16.27 4.69
C TYR A 89 3.83 -16.18 5.93
N SER A 90 3.84 -17.24 6.73
CA SER A 90 3.25 -17.23 8.07
C SER A 90 4.32 -17.51 9.11
N SER A 91 4.43 -16.63 10.10
CA SER A 91 5.29 -16.84 11.27
C SER A 91 4.93 -18.09 12.09
N GLU A 92 3.68 -18.58 11.98
CA GLU A 92 3.23 -19.77 12.72
C GLU A 92 3.85 -21.06 12.19
N THR A 93 3.94 -21.17 10.87
CA THR A 93 4.53 -22.34 10.19
C THR A 93 6.00 -22.10 9.84
N ALA A 94 6.47 -20.86 9.94
CA ALA A 94 7.79 -20.39 9.55
C ALA A 94 8.19 -20.72 8.10
N VAL A 95 7.20 -20.89 7.21
CA VAL A 95 7.40 -21.19 5.79
C VAL A 95 6.59 -20.27 4.89
N TRP A 96 7.07 -20.12 3.65
CA TRP A 96 6.26 -19.59 2.55
C TRP A 96 5.23 -20.63 2.13
N GLY A 97 3.98 -20.19 1.95
CA GLY A 97 2.94 -21.00 1.35
C GLY A 97 3.14 -21.19 -0.15
N ASN A 98 2.14 -21.81 -0.78
CA ASN A 98 2.13 -22.03 -2.22
C ASN A 98 2.16 -20.71 -3.00
N ILE A 99 2.75 -20.76 -4.19
CA ILE A 99 2.73 -19.65 -5.14
C ILE A 99 1.32 -19.50 -5.73
N ASN A 100 0.77 -18.29 -5.62
CA ASN A 100 -0.49 -17.93 -6.25
C ASN A 100 -0.17 -17.04 -7.45
N SER A 101 -0.60 -17.45 -8.65
CA SER A 101 -0.23 -16.76 -9.89
C SER A 101 -1.45 -16.39 -10.70
N LEU A 102 -1.37 -15.24 -11.37
CA LEU A 102 -2.37 -14.76 -12.30
C LEU A 102 -1.68 -14.29 -13.59
N GLN A 103 -2.28 -14.63 -14.73
CA GLN A 103 -1.82 -14.18 -16.04
C GLN A 103 -2.39 -12.78 -16.32
N LEU A 104 -1.53 -11.83 -16.63
CA LEU A 104 -1.88 -10.45 -16.97
C LEU A 104 -0.91 -9.95 -18.03
N GLN A 105 -1.38 -9.33 -19.10
CA GLN A 105 -0.50 -8.87 -20.17
C GLN A 105 0.12 -7.51 -19.83
N SER A 106 1.34 -7.26 -20.29
CA SER A 106 1.99 -5.93 -20.19
C SER A 106 2.05 -5.35 -18.77
N ILE A 107 2.36 -6.17 -17.76
CA ILE A 107 2.35 -5.74 -16.35
C ILE A 107 3.45 -4.73 -16.07
N GLN A 108 3.05 -3.57 -15.59
CA GLN A 108 3.93 -2.57 -15.03
C GLN A 108 3.64 -2.41 -13.54
N SER A 109 4.68 -2.64 -12.73
CA SER A 109 4.61 -2.57 -11.28
C SER A 109 4.62 -1.12 -10.81
N MET A 110 3.70 -0.78 -9.91
CA MET A 110 3.69 0.53 -9.26
C MET A 110 4.51 0.51 -7.97
N PRO A 111 5.26 1.60 -7.67
CA PRO A 111 6.06 1.69 -6.46
C PRO A 111 5.23 1.91 -5.19
N GLN A 112 3.93 2.19 -5.34
CA GLN A 112 3.00 2.48 -4.24
C GLN A 112 2.85 1.29 -3.29
N PRO A 113 2.83 1.52 -1.95
CA PRO A 113 2.60 0.47 -0.97
C PRO A 113 1.24 -0.22 -1.14
N SER A 114 1.12 -1.40 -0.55
CA SER A 114 -0.16 -2.10 -0.42
C SER A 114 -1.16 -1.32 0.44
N THR A 115 -2.44 -1.60 0.27
CA THR A 115 -3.47 -1.25 1.26
C THR A 115 -4.21 -2.51 1.68
N LEU A 116 -4.43 -2.67 2.99
CA LEU A 116 -5.26 -3.76 3.51
C LEU A 116 -6.73 -3.34 3.46
N VAL A 117 -7.53 -4.05 2.67
CA VAL A 117 -8.98 -3.84 2.57
C VAL A 117 -9.67 -5.12 3.02
N GLY A 118 -10.40 -5.03 4.14
CA GLY A 118 -10.94 -6.21 4.80
C GLY A 118 -9.83 -7.21 5.13
N ASN A 119 -9.82 -8.37 4.47
CA ASN A 119 -8.82 -9.41 4.64
C ASN A 119 -7.93 -9.62 3.39
N SER A 120 -7.91 -8.63 2.49
CA SER A 120 -7.15 -8.70 1.23
C SER A 120 -6.10 -7.62 1.17
N PHE A 121 -4.90 -7.97 0.70
CA PHE A 121 -3.92 -6.97 0.29
C PHE A 121 -4.23 -6.50 -1.13
N CYS A 122 -4.28 -5.19 -1.31
CA CYS A 122 -4.59 -4.56 -2.58
C CYS A 122 -3.40 -3.72 -3.05
N TRP A 123 -3.02 -3.88 -4.31
CA TRP A 123 -1.95 -3.11 -4.96
C TRP A 123 -2.45 -2.54 -6.29
N LEU A 124 -1.96 -1.35 -6.65
CA LEU A 124 -2.19 -0.78 -7.97
C LEU A 124 -1.19 -1.31 -8.99
N PHE A 125 -1.70 -1.59 -10.17
CA PHE A 125 -0.94 -2.02 -11.34
C PHE A 125 -1.37 -1.23 -12.55
N THR A 126 -0.45 -1.07 -13.49
CA THR A 126 -0.81 -0.75 -14.87
C THR A 126 -0.70 -2.02 -15.72
N VAL A 127 -1.73 -2.24 -16.53
CA VAL A 127 -1.91 -3.39 -17.42
C VAL A 127 -2.33 -2.80 -18.75
N ASP A 128 -1.51 -3.00 -19.78
CA ASP A 128 -1.62 -2.32 -21.07
C ASP A 128 -1.68 -0.79 -20.90
N HIS A 129 -2.80 -0.16 -21.27
CA HIS A 129 -3.06 1.29 -21.12
C HIS A 129 -3.94 1.62 -19.93
N GLY A 130 -4.40 0.61 -19.17
CA GLY A 130 -5.31 0.74 -18.05
C GLY A 130 -4.63 0.58 -16.71
N CYS A 131 -5.35 0.93 -15.65
CA CYS A 131 -4.95 0.65 -14.29
C CYS A 131 -5.95 -0.27 -13.61
N VAL A 132 -5.41 -1.20 -12.84
CA VAL A 132 -6.17 -2.23 -12.16
C VAL A 132 -5.71 -2.33 -10.71
N ILE A 133 -6.62 -2.80 -9.87
CA ILE A 133 -6.33 -3.20 -8.49
C ILE A 133 -6.16 -4.71 -8.49
N LEU A 134 -4.98 -5.19 -8.08
CA LEU A 134 -4.77 -6.60 -7.79
C LEU A 134 -5.09 -6.84 -6.32
N GLU A 135 -5.99 -7.78 -6.08
CA GLU A 135 -6.43 -8.19 -4.74
C GLU A 135 -5.90 -9.58 -4.44
N PHE A 136 -5.24 -9.73 -3.29
CA PHE A 136 -4.82 -11.02 -2.76
C PHE A 136 -5.59 -11.32 -1.48
N ASP A 137 -6.57 -12.23 -1.58
CA ASP A 137 -7.37 -12.70 -0.44
C ASP A 137 -6.52 -13.62 0.43
N LEU A 138 -6.36 -13.26 1.71
CA LEU A 138 -5.47 -13.98 2.62
C LEU A 138 -6.05 -15.29 3.15
N ASP A 139 -7.37 -15.46 3.14
CA ASP A 139 -8.03 -16.69 3.60
C ASP A 139 -8.09 -17.72 2.47
N ARG A 140 -8.50 -17.28 1.28
CA ARG A 140 -8.61 -18.11 0.08
C ARG A 140 -7.27 -18.31 -0.61
N GLN A 141 -6.29 -17.45 -0.33
CA GLN A 141 -5.01 -17.38 -1.03
C GLN A 141 -5.20 -17.26 -2.54
N SER A 142 -6.17 -16.46 -2.97
CA SER A 142 -6.51 -16.28 -4.38
C SER A 142 -6.23 -14.86 -4.85
N LEU A 143 -5.84 -14.74 -6.12
CA LEU A 143 -5.66 -13.45 -6.79
C LEU A 143 -6.91 -13.11 -7.60
N ALA A 144 -7.34 -11.86 -7.51
CA ALA A 144 -8.37 -11.27 -8.34
C ALA A 144 -7.90 -9.92 -8.86
N VAL A 145 -8.45 -9.49 -9.99
CA VAL A 145 -8.16 -8.19 -10.59
C VAL A 145 -9.45 -7.43 -10.78
N THR A 146 -9.44 -6.19 -10.33
CA THR A 146 -10.54 -5.26 -10.46
C THR A 146 -10.07 -4.07 -11.30
N GLU A 147 -10.67 -3.88 -12.47
CA GLU A 147 -10.42 -2.71 -13.32
C GLU A 147 -10.97 -1.44 -12.67
N LEU A 148 -10.27 -0.32 -12.84
CA LEU A 148 -10.77 0.99 -12.43
C LEU A 148 -11.80 1.54 -13.44
N PRO A 149 -12.63 2.51 -13.04
CA PRO A 149 -13.55 3.16 -13.98
C PRO A 149 -12.82 3.76 -15.20
N PRO A 150 -13.36 3.63 -16.42
CA PRO A 150 -12.65 3.96 -17.67
C PRO A 150 -12.41 5.46 -17.90
N HIS A 151 -13.08 6.33 -17.13
CA HIS A 151 -12.93 7.79 -17.24
C HIS A 151 -11.82 8.35 -16.35
N ILE A 152 -11.11 7.49 -15.61
CA ILE A 152 -9.93 7.88 -14.86
C ILE A 152 -8.74 7.83 -15.83
N ASP A 153 -8.49 8.96 -16.48
CA ASP A 153 -7.40 9.12 -17.45
C ASP A 153 -6.06 9.16 -16.71
N MET A 154 -5.27 8.11 -16.89
CA MET A 154 -4.15 7.73 -16.00
C MET A 154 -2.80 7.74 -16.70
N GLU A 155 -2.71 8.11 -17.99
CA GLU A 155 -1.45 8.10 -18.74
C GLU A 155 -0.36 8.99 -18.10
N ILE A 156 -0.68 9.85 -17.12
CA ILE A 156 0.25 10.82 -16.54
C ILE A 156 0.24 10.89 -14.97
N ASP A 157 -0.73 10.28 -14.26
CA ASP A 157 -1.07 10.76 -12.90
C ASP A 157 -1.34 9.68 -11.83
N PHE A 158 -0.63 8.55 -11.81
CA PHE A 158 -0.79 7.54 -10.75
C PHE A 158 -0.57 8.07 -9.32
N HIS A 159 0.18 9.17 -9.19
CA HIS A 159 0.36 9.92 -7.95
C HIS A 159 -0.93 10.58 -7.41
N LYS A 160 -2.04 10.51 -8.15
CA LYS A 160 -3.34 11.06 -7.75
C LYS A 160 -4.33 9.99 -7.29
N LEU A 161 -3.94 8.72 -7.32
CA LEU A 161 -4.81 7.61 -6.96
C LEU A 161 -4.26 6.85 -5.75
N TRP A 162 -5.13 6.53 -4.78
CA TRP A 162 -4.75 5.67 -3.67
C TRP A 162 -5.88 4.71 -3.27
N ILE A 163 -5.56 3.42 -3.12
CA ILE A 163 -6.53 2.41 -2.68
C ILE A 163 -6.84 2.66 -1.21
N MET A 164 -8.11 2.59 -0.83
CA MET A 164 -8.51 2.76 0.57
C MET A 164 -9.75 1.93 0.89
N PRO A 165 -9.95 1.51 2.14
CA PRO A 165 -11.24 0.98 2.56
C PRO A 165 -12.33 2.04 2.38
N SER A 166 -13.45 1.67 1.76
CA SER A 166 -14.68 2.47 1.78
C SER A 166 -15.26 2.53 3.21
N GLN A 167 -16.22 3.41 3.47
CA GLN A 167 -16.85 3.52 4.81
C GLN A 167 -17.48 2.21 5.31
N GLY A 168 -17.85 1.29 4.40
CA GLY A 168 -18.34 -0.05 4.73
C GLY A 168 -17.26 -1.13 4.86
N GLY A 169 -15.98 -0.77 4.81
CA GLY A 169 -14.84 -1.70 4.85
C GLY A 169 -14.57 -2.45 3.53
N GLY A 170 -15.41 -2.26 2.51
CA GLY A 170 -15.22 -2.82 1.17
C GLY A 170 -14.20 -2.02 0.34
N LEU A 171 -13.86 -2.54 -0.83
CA LEU A 171 -12.88 -1.92 -1.73
C LEU A 171 -13.30 -0.52 -2.18
N GLY A 172 -12.36 0.41 -2.06
CA GLY A 172 -12.49 1.79 -2.46
C GLY A 172 -11.17 2.37 -2.95
N PHE A 173 -11.23 3.56 -3.52
CA PHE A 173 -10.05 4.36 -3.79
C PHE A 173 -10.42 5.84 -3.77
N ILE A 174 -9.42 6.68 -3.60
CA ILE A 174 -9.51 8.12 -3.77
C ILE A 174 -8.77 8.53 -5.03
N HIS A 175 -9.37 9.42 -5.81
CA HIS A 175 -8.76 10.02 -6.99
C HIS A 175 -8.76 11.54 -6.85
N LEU A 176 -7.57 12.15 -6.85
CA LEU A 176 -7.41 13.60 -6.85
C LEU A 176 -7.69 14.15 -8.25
N SER A 177 -8.60 15.10 -8.36
CA SER A 177 -8.79 15.86 -9.59
C SER A 177 -7.88 17.09 -9.61
N GLN A 178 -7.87 17.78 -10.75
CA GLN A 178 -7.30 19.12 -10.84
C GLN A 178 -8.02 20.05 -9.84
N HIS A 179 -7.29 20.98 -9.21
CA HIS A 179 -7.80 22.01 -8.29
C HIS A 179 -8.22 21.60 -6.86
N PHE A 180 -7.40 20.81 -6.14
CA PHE A 180 -7.61 20.54 -4.69
C PHE A 180 -8.96 19.88 -4.39
N HIS A 181 -9.42 19.02 -5.29
CA HIS A 181 -10.64 18.25 -5.13
C HIS A 181 -10.31 16.77 -5.28
N ALA A 182 -11.06 15.93 -4.57
CA ALA A 182 -10.93 14.49 -4.64
C ALA A 182 -12.29 13.82 -4.71
N GLN A 183 -12.38 12.76 -5.50
CA GLN A 183 -13.53 11.88 -5.54
C GLN A 183 -13.15 10.54 -4.90
N LEU A 184 -13.89 10.14 -3.87
CA LEU A 184 -13.84 8.79 -3.34
C LEU A 184 -14.80 7.92 -4.13
N TRP A 185 -14.35 6.70 -4.41
CA TRP A 185 -15.10 5.68 -5.11
C TRP A 185 -15.21 4.44 -4.22
N LYS A 186 -16.33 3.74 -4.34
CA LYS A 186 -16.56 2.47 -3.66
C LYS A 186 -17.06 1.41 -4.63
N ARG A 187 -16.71 0.17 -4.33
CA ARG A 187 -17.17 -1.02 -5.04
C ARG A 187 -18.44 -1.55 -4.36
N VAL A 188 -19.56 -1.60 -5.06
CA VAL A 188 -20.84 -2.09 -4.54
C VAL A 188 -21.55 -2.97 -5.57
N PRO A 189 -22.39 -3.93 -5.17
CA PRO A 189 -23.23 -4.67 -6.11
C PRO A 189 -24.27 -3.74 -6.77
N ASP A 190 -24.52 -3.93 -8.06
CA ASP A 190 -25.65 -3.32 -8.77
C ASP A 190 -26.95 -4.11 -8.52
N SER A 191 -28.02 -3.76 -9.25
CA SER A 191 -29.32 -4.43 -9.17
C SER A 191 -29.27 -5.91 -9.54
N ASP A 192 -28.30 -6.31 -10.37
CA ASP A 192 -28.10 -7.69 -10.83
C ASP A 192 -27.08 -8.43 -9.95
N GLY A 193 -26.54 -7.77 -8.91
CA GLY A 193 -25.54 -8.31 -7.99
C GLY A 193 -24.11 -8.27 -8.54
N LEU A 194 -23.88 -7.70 -9.72
CA LEU A 194 -22.54 -7.49 -10.25
C LEU A 194 -21.90 -6.33 -9.52
N ALA A 195 -20.66 -6.52 -9.05
CA ALA A 195 -19.95 -5.40 -8.46
C ALA A 195 -19.76 -4.32 -9.54
N VAL A 196 -20.16 -3.07 -9.25
CA VAL A 196 -19.88 -1.85 -10.04
C VAL A 196 -19.17 -0.77 -9.20
N TRP A 197 -18.41 0.12 -9.84
CA TRP A 197 -17.80 1.27 -9.18
C TRP A 197 -18.78 2.42 -9.16
N VAL A 198 -18.98 3.02 -8.00
CA VAL A 198 -19.84 4.20 -7.85
C VAL A 198 -19.10 5.32 -7.12
N PRO A 199 -19.32 6.59 -7.50
CA PRO A 199 -18.88 7.72 -6.68
C PRO A 199 -19.50 7.61 -5.29
N ASP A 200 -18.68 7.73 -4.25
CA ASP A 200 -19.14 7.69 -2.87
C ASP A 200 -19.29 9.09 -2.29
N ARG A 201 -18.17 9.83 -2.25
CA ARG A 201 -18.11 11.15 -1.63
C ARG A 201 -17.05 12.00 -2.30
N ALA A 202 -17.39 13.27 -2.53
CA ALA A 202 -16.44 14.27 -2.99
C ALA A 202 -15.86 15.04 -1.79
N VAL A 203 -14.57 15.34 -1.82
CA VAL A 203 -13.85 16.08 -0.78
C VAL A 203 -13.16 17.27 -1.43
N GLU A 204 -13.39 18.46 -0.90
CA GLU A 204 -12.69 19.68 -1.33
C GLU A 204 -11.67 20.07 -0.26
N PHE A 205 -10.41 20.25 -0.65
CA PHE A 205 -9.35 20.69 0.23
C PHE A 205 -9.22 22.22 0.21
N GLY A 206 -10.33 22.93 0.42
CA GLY A 206 -10.41 24.40 0.27
C GLY A 206 -9.45 25.16 1.18
N GLU A 207 -9.32 24.74 2.44
CA GLU A 207 -8.38 25.36 3.38
C GLU A 207 -6.91 25.07 3.00
N LEU A 208 -6.61 23.85 2.55
CA LEU A 208 -5.29 23.48 2.02
C LEU A 208 -4.96 24.30 0.77
N ARG A 209 -5.94 24.53 -0.11
CA ARG A 209 -5.80 25.38 -1.30
C ARG A 209 -5.44 26.82 -0.94
N SER A 210 -6.00 27.36 0.14
CA SER A 210 -5.68 28.70 0.61
C SER A 210 -4.22 28.80 1.09
N SER A 211 -3.70 27.72 1.67
CA SER A 211 -2.34 27.59 2.20
C SER A 211 -1.30 27.27 1.12
N CYS A 212 -1.69 26.57 0.05
CA CYS A 212 -0.81 26.01 -0.98
C CYS A 212 -1.15 26.52 -2.40
N LYS A 213 -1.48 27.81 -2.53
CA LYS A 213 -2.00 28.40 -3.78
C LYS A 213 -1.12 28.06 -5.00
N GLY A 214 -1.70 27.36 -5.98
CA GLY A 214 -1.03 27.01 -7.24
C GLY A 214 -0.26 25.69 -7.21
N ASP A 215 -0.22 25.00 -6.06
CA ASP A 215 0.46 23.71 -5.94
C ASP A 215 -0.33 22.58 -6.62
N PHE A 216 0.41 21.60 -7.14
CA PHE A 216 -0.14 20.29 -7.49
C PHE A 216 -0.16 19.41 -6.25
N LEU A 217 -1.23 18.63 -6.08
CA LEU A 217 -1.35 17.66 -5.01
C LEU A 217 -0.90 16.28 -5.48
N THR A 218 -0.03 15.65 -4.70
CA THR A 218 0.45 14.30 -4.93
C THR A 218 0.18 13.45 -3.70
N LEU A 219 -0.55 12.33 -3.86
CA LEU A 219 -0.72 11.33 -2.82
C LEU A 219 0.61 10.61 -2.60
N VAL A 220 1.07 10.62 -1.35
CA VAL A 220 2.33 9.99 -0.93
C VAL A 220 2.15 8.95 0.15
N GLY A 221 0.97 8.86 0.77
CA GLY A 221 0.71 7.90 1.83
C GLY A 221 -0.77 7.81 2.16
N PHE A 222 -1.13 6.75 2.86
CA PHE A 222 -2.43 6.58 3.49
C PHE A 222 -2.22 5.93 4.85
N ASP A 223 -2.86 6.50 5.87
CA ASP A 223 -2.92 5.93 7.20
C ASP A 223 -4.22 5.14 7.35
N GLU A 224 -4.10 3.81 7.34
CA GLU A 224 -5.23 2.88 7.45
C GLU A 224 -5.94 3.01 8.81
N GLU A 225 -5.24 3.44 9.87
CA GLU A 225 -5.81 3.54 11.22
C GLU A 225 -6.65 4.80 11.41
N SER A 226 -6.15 5.97 10.98
CA SER A 226 -6.88 7.25 11.10
C SER A 226 -7.73 7.60 9.87
N ASN A 227 -7.72 6.76 8.83
CA ASN A 227 -8.38 7.02 7.55
C ASN A 227 -7.99 8.40 6.97
N ALA A 228 -6.70 8.70 7.01
CA ALA A 228 -6.12 9.97 6.56
C ALA A 228 -5.19 9.73 5.37
N ILE A 229 -5.21 10.65 4.42
CA ILE A 229 -4.26 10.65 3.30
C ILE A 229 -3.07 11.54 3.65
N LEU A 230 -1.90 11.23 3.07
CA LEU A 230 -0.75 12.10 3.09
C LEU A 230 -0.57 12.69 1.70
N VAL A 231 -0.50 14.02 1.66
CA VAL A 231 -0.45 14.80 0.42
C VAL A 231 0.82 15.64 0.42
N LEU A 232 1.64 15.47 -0.60
CA LEU A 232 2.78 16.31 -0.90
C LEU A 232 2.34 17.50 -1.76
N THR A 233 2.77 18.69 -1.37
CA THR A 233 2.64 19.95 -2.11
C THR A 233 4.00 20.65 -2.20
N ALA A 234 4.09 21.78 -2.90
CA ALA A 234 5.32 22.58 -2.90
C ALA A 234 5.59 23.23 -1.52
N SER A 235 4.58 23.30 -0.67
CA SER A 235 4.65 23.88 0.68
C SER A 235 4.99 22.87 1.77
N GLY A 236 4.96 21.57 1.48
CA GLY A 236 5.26 20.51 2.45
C GLY A 236 4.42 19.25 2.29
N VAL A 237 4.56 18.35 3.26
CA VAL A 237 3.73 17.15 3.39
C VAL A 237 2.64 17.42 4.43
N PHE A 238 1.40 17.15 4.06
CA PHE A 238 0.23 17.35 4.91
C PHE A 238 -0.47 16.02 5.13
N MET A 239 -0.89 15.77 6.37
CA MET A 239 -1.87 14.74 6.68
C MET A 239 -3.25 15.36 6.58
N VAL A 240 -4.17 14.73 5.85
CA VAL A 240 -5.55 15.21 5.67
C VAL A 240 -6.52 14.12 6.13
N TYR A 241 -7.29 14.42 7.17
CA TYR A 241 -8.25 13.50 7.74
C TYR A 241 -9.52 13.50 6.89
N LEU A 242 -9.81 12.39 6.22
CA LEU A 242 -10.91 12.35 5.26
C LEU A 242 -12.28 12.52 5.92
N GLN A 243 -12.43 12.21 7.20
CA GLN A 243 -13.71 12.35 7.91
C GLN A 243 -14.02 13.80 8.31
N SER A 244 -13.06 14.52 8.91
CA SER A 244 -13.25 15.90 9.37
C SER A 244 -12.84 16.95 8.34
N THR A 245 -12.10 16.56 7.29
CA THR A 245 -11.44 17.44 6.31
C THR A 245 -10.40 18.39 6.90
N GLU A 246 -10.08 18.25 8.18
CA GLU A 246 -8.98 18.93 8.83
C GLU A 246 -7.64 18.41 8.28
N PHE A 247 -6.63 19.28 8.31
CA PHE A 247 -5.30 18.93 7.87
C PHE A 247 -4.23 19.42 8.83
N LYS A 248 -3.10 18.73 8.82
CA LYS A 248 -1.93 19.06 9.64
C LYS A 248 -0.67 18.99 8.78
N LYS A 249 0.13 20.06 8.78
CA LYS A 249 1.46 20.03 8.17
C LYS A 249 2.38 19.11 8.99
N LEU A 250 3.03 18.15 8.33
CA LEU A 250 3.95 17.21 8.94
C LEU A 250 5.40 17.62 8.74
N SER A 251 5.74 18.13 7.56
CA SER A 251 7.10 18.53 7.22
C SER A 251 7.13 19.59 6.13
N ASP A 252 8.29 20.22 5.97
CA ASP A 252 8.64 21.03 4.81
C ASP A 252 8.76 20.18 3.52
N PRO A 253 8.76 20.82 2.34
CA PRO A 253 8.82 20.11 1.07
C PRO A 253 10.12 19.30 0.95
N MET A 254 9.96 18.06 0.50
CA MET A 254 11.05 17.12 0.24
C MET A 254 10.88 16.57 -1.18
N SER A 255 11.93 15.94 -1.72
CA SER A 255 11.79 15.09 -2.90
C SER A 255 10.69 14.05 -2.70
N PHE A 256 9.93 13.74 -3.75
CA PHE A 256 8.88 12.73 -3.71
C PHE A 256 9.36 11.42 -3.09
N CYS A 257 8.67 10.95 -2.06
CA CYS A 257 8.84 9.63 -1.46
C CYS A 257 7.50 9.15 -0.90
N HIS A 258 7.27 7.84 -0.93
CA HIS A 258 6.13 7.26 -0.23
C HIS A 258 6.36 7.36 1.28
N HIS A 259 5.33 7.80 1.98
CA HIS A 259 5.31 7.90 3.42
C HIS A 259 4.56 6.70 3.98
N TYR A 260 5.09 6.19 5.09
CA TYR A 260 4.62 4.97 5.74
C TYR A 260 4.19 5.34 7.16
N PRO A 261 2.92 5.70 7.36
CA PRO A 261 2.41 6.02 8.70
C PRO A 261 2.69 4.88 9.67
N PHE A 262 3.20 5.25 10.85
CA PHE A 262 3.51 4.31 11.91
C PHE A 262 2.94 4.87 13.20
N ALA A 263 1.83 4.30 13.65
CA ALA A 263 1.31 4.53 14.98
C ALA A 263 1.93 3.52 15.95
N CYS A 264 2.35 4.00 17.11
CA CYS A 264 2.71 3.14 18.23
C CYS A 264 2.21 3.77 19.53
N PHE A 265 1.77 2.91 20.44
CA PHE A 265 1.40 3.31 21.78
C PHE A 265 2.42 2.70 22.74
N TYR A 266 3.11 3.53 23.51
CA TYR A 266 3.89 3.03 24.63
C TYR A 266 2.90 2.72 25.76
N PRO A 267 2.89 1.50 26.32
CA PRO A 267 2.21 1.27 27.58
C PRO A 267 2.83 2.23 28.60
N ALA A 268 1.99 2.94 29.37
CA ALA A 268 2.48 3.74 30.49
C ALA A 268 3.35 2.83 31.36
N ALA A 269 4.56 3.29 31.69
CA ALA A 269 5.43 2.56 32.61
C ALA A 269 4.65 2.32 33.89
N SER A 270 4.44 1.06 34.27
CA SER A 270 4.01 0.75 35.61
C SER A 270 5.14 1.19 36.53
N GLU A 271 4.97 2.33 37.19
CA GLU A 271 5.83 2.72 38.30
C GLU A 271 5.81 1.58 39.32
N ALA A 272 7.00 1.05 39.60
CA ALA A 272 7.22 0.01 40.59
C ALA A 272 7.44 0.63 41.97
#